data_AF-A0A2U3CCX1-F1
#
_entry.id   AF-A0A2U3CCX1-F1
#
_cell.length_a   1.000
_cell.length_b   1.000
_cell.length_c   1.000
_cell.angle_alpha   90.00
_cell.angle_beta   90.00
_cell.angle_gamma   90.00
#
_symmetry.space_group_name_H-M   'P 1'
#
loop_
_entity.id
_entity.type
_entity.pdbx_description
1 polymer ?
#
loop_
_entity_poly.entity_id
_entity_poly.type
_entity_poly.pdbx_seq_one_letter_code
_entity_poly.pdbx_strand_id
1 'polypeptide(L)'
;MLVTNDEDKSLYQISTDISGELEPYEDPSQQLKKESVYVLLDNALKKIFLWIGQSAGVRSRFIASNAAQNLQRIKGLTHRVITIDQGDETSEFINSISSMVIPDQFSK
;
A
#
# COMPACT_ATOMS: atom_id res chain seq x y z
N MET A 1 23.29 0.24 -14.02
CA MET A 1 22.09 1.10 -14.09
C MET A 1 21.19 0.64 -12.95
N LEU A 2 20.68 1.56 -12.12
CA LEU A 2 20.30 1.32 -10.72
C LEU A 2 19.34 0.13 -10.56
N VAL A 3 19.81 -0.91 -9.87
CA VAL A 3 18.98 -1.96 -9.29
C VAL A 3 18.39 -1.38 -8.02
N THR A 4 17.18 -0.84 -8.07
CA THR A 4 16.42 -0.54 -6.85
C THR A 4 15.69 -1.80 -6.42
N ASN A 5 16.42 -2.72 -5.76
CA ASN A 5 15.78 -3.50 -4.71
C ASN A 5 15.42 -2.47 -3.64
N ASP A 6 14.18 -1.98 -3.66
CA ASP A 6 13.77 -0.92 -2.74
C ASP A 6 13.40 -1.58 -1.39
N GLU A 7 14.43 -1.96 -0.61
CA GLU A 7 14.28 -2.49 0.76
C GLU A 7 13.50 -1.54 1.69
N ASP A 8 13.29 -0.29 1.26
CA ASP A 8 12.58 0.77 1.98
C ASP A 8 11.07 0.80 1.69
N LYS A 9 10.54 -0.05 0.80
CA LYS A 9 9.10 -0.12 0.47
C LYS A 9 8.49 -1.46 0.79
N SER A 10 7.24 -1.44 1.26
CA SER A 10 6.48 -2.67 1.54
C SER A 10 5.00 -2.45 1.28
N LEU A 11 4.39 -3.36 0.52
CA LEU A 11 2.97 -3.34 0.21
C LEU A 11 2.29 -4.51 0.93
N TYR A 12 1.16 -4.21 1.57
CA TYR A 12 0.36 -5.17 2.31
C TYR A 12 -1.07 -5.12 1.80
N GLN A 13 -1.72 -6.28 1.76
CA GLN A 13 -3.15 -6.40 1.61
C GLN A 13 -3.76 -6.72 2.97
N ILE A 14 -4.93 -6.17 3.26
CA ILE A 14 -5.67 -6.54 4.47
C ILE A 14 -6.32 -7.91 4.24
N SER A 15 -6.02 -8.85 5.13
CA SER A 15 -6.63 -10.17 5.08
C SER A 15 -8.16 -10.03 5.13
N THR A 16 -8.82 -10.76 4.25
CA THR A 16 -10.29 -10.86 4.24
C THR A 16 -10.81 -11.74 5.36
N ASP A 17 -9.93 -12.51 6.00
CA ASP A 17 -10.29 -13.26 7.17
C ASP A 17 -10.44 -12.31 8.38
N ILE A 18 -11.15 -12.81 9.38
CA ILE A 18 -11.58 -12.06 10.55
C ILE A 18 -10.42 -11.57 11.44
N SER A 19 -9.16 -11.93 11.16
CA SER A 19 -7.97 -11.58 11.95
C SER A 19 -7.56 -10.12 11.80
N GLY A 20 -7.78 -9.55 10.61
CA GLY A 20 -7.30 -8.22 10.27
C GLY A 20 -5.78 -8.08 10.17
N GLU A 21 -5.09 -9.19 9.89
CA GLU A 21 -3.65 -9.20 9.68
C GLU A 21 -3.26 -8.53 8.34
N LEU A 22 -2.07 -7.94 8.33
CA LEU A 22 -1.44 -7.39 7.12
C LEU A 22 -0.69 -8.53 6.43
N GLU A 23 -1.16 -8.93 5.26
CA GLU A 23 -0.52 -9.93 4.44
C GLU A 23 0.40 -9.24 3.42
N PRO A 24 1.68 -9.63 3.30
CA PRO A 24 2.54 -9.11 2.24
C PRO A 24 1.91 -9.33 0.86
N TYR A 25 1.93 -8.29 0.03
CA TYR A 25 1.40 -8.36 -1.33
C TYR A 25 2.55 -8.11 -2.33
N GLU A 26 2.96 -9.19 -3.00
CA GLU A 26 4.21 -9.23 -3.79
C GLU A 26 4.07 -8.70 -5.23
N ASP A 27 2.84 -8.53 -5.73
CA ASP A 27 2.63 -8.18 -7.15
C ASP A 27 1.75 -6.94 -7.34
N PRO A 28 2.30 -5.73 -7.13
CA PRO A 28 1.63 -4.48 -7.46
C PRO A 28 1.47 -4.24 -8.97
N SER A 29 2.10 -5.04 -9.83
CA SER A 29 1.93 -4.92 -11.28
C SER A 29 0.53 -5.34 -11.73
N GLN A 30 -0.11 -6.21 -10.94
CA GLN A 30 -1.53 -6.48 -11.05
C GLN A 30 -2.32 -5.33 -10.43
N GLN A 31 -3.26 -4.79 -11.21
CA GLN A 31 -4.16 -3.73 -10.78
C GLN A 31 -4.79 -4.04 -9.41
N LEU A 32 -4.72 -3.07 -8.49
CA LEU A 32 -5.29 -3.20 -7.15
C LEU A 32 -6.79 -3.54 -7.22
N LYS A 33 -7.21 -4.54 -6.44
CA LYS A 33 -8.58 -5.05 -6.48
C LYS A 33 -9.54 -4.09 -5.80
N LYS A 34 -10.63 -3.72 -6.49
CA LYS A 34 -11.63 -2.77 -6.00
C LYS A 34 -12.37 -3.20 -4.74
N GLU A 35 -12.39 -4.50 -4.42
CA GLU A 35 -13.01 -5.07 -3.22
C GLU A 35 -12.06 -5.07 -2.01
N SER A 36 -10.79 -4.69 -2.21
CA SER A 36 -9.72 -4.81 -1.21
C SER A 36 -9.23 -3.46 -0.70
N VAL A 37 -8.46 -3.51 0.37
CA VAL A 37 -7.76 -2.37 0.96
C VAL A 37 -6.29 -2.74 1.09
N TYR A 38 -5.41 -1.81 0.71
CA TYR A 38 -3.97 -2.02 0.70
C TYR A 38 -3.26 -0.96 1.54
N VAL A 39 -2.16 -1.35 2.17
CA VAL A 39 -1.28 -0.47 2.94
C VAL A 39 0.09 -0.47 2.30
N LEU A 40 0.55 0.68 1.83
CA LEU A 40 1.88 0.87 1.26
C LEU A 40 2.73 1.69 2.22
N LEU A 41 3.80 1.09 2.73
CA LEU A 41 4.84 1.79 3.48
C LEU A 41 5.92 2.28 2.51
N ASP A 42 6.18 3.58 2.52
CA ASP A 42 7.30 4.21 1.83
C ASP A 42 8.19 4.93 2.86
N ASN A 43 9.33 4.31 3.20
CA ASN A 43 10.24 4.86 4.21
C ASN A 43 11.03 6.07 3.72
N ALA A 44 11.23 6.22 2.41
CA ALA A 44 11.90 7.37 1.81
C ALA A 44 11.02 8.63 1.91
N LEU A 45 9.72 8.48 1.64
CA LEU A 45 8.75 9.56 1.75
C LEU A 45 8.22 9.78 3.18
N LYS A 46 8.55 8.88 4.11
CA LYS A 46 7.96 8.82 5.46
C LYS A 46 6.43 8.81 5.36
N LYS A 47 5.89 7.96 4.50
CA LYS A 47 4.45 7.85 4.26
C LYS A 47 3.96 6.42 4.40
N ILE A 48 2.74 6.31 4.88
CA ILE A 48 1.95 5.08 4.91
C ILE A 48 0.68 5.40 4.11
N PHE A 49 0.62 4.94 2.87
CA PHE A 49 -0.58 5.09 2.06
C PHE A 49 -1.58 3.99 2.41
N LEU A 50 -2.82 4.37 2.65
CA LEU A 50 -3.96 3.48 2.84
C LEU A 50 -4.85 3.62 1.61
N TRP A 51 -4.71 2.70 0.65
CA TRP A 51 -5.52 2.69 -0.57
C TRP A 51 -6.80 1.89 -0.33
N ILE A 52 -7.96 2.46 -0.66
CA ILE A 52 -9.28 1.88 -0.42
C ILE A 52 -9.97 1.62 -1.76
N GLY A 53 -10.24 0.34 -2.04
CA GLY A 53 -11.03 -0.05 -3.20
C GLY A 53 -12.46 0.48 -3.12
N GLN A 54 -13.01 0.89 -4.26
CA GLN A 54 -14.34 1.50 -4.34
C GLN A 54 -15.46 0.58 -3.81
N SER A 55 -15.27 -0.74 -3.96
CA SER A 55 -16.19 -1.79 -3.47
C SER A 55 -15.72 -2.45 -2.16
N ALA A 56 -14.68 -1.91 -1.51
CA ALA A 56 -14.20 -2.45 -0.25
C ALA A 56 -15.25 -2.34 0.86
N GLY A 57 -15.45 -3.42 1.62
CA GLY A 57 -16.43 -3.46 2.70
C GLY A 57 -16.07 -2.53 3.86
N VAL A 58 -17.09 -2.06 4.58
CA VAL A 58 -16.92 -1.18 5.77
C VAL A 58 -15.95 -1.79 6.79
N ARG A 59 -16.02 -3.11 7.00
CA ARG A 59 -15.16 -3.81 7.95
C ARG A 59 -13.69 -3.79 7.55
N SER A 60 -13.36 -4.06 6.28
CA SER A 60 -11.96 -4.05 5.82
C SER A 60 -11.37 -2.63 5.92
N ARG A 61 -12.15 -1.59 5.60
CA ARG A 61 -11.75 -0.18 5.79
C ARG A 61 -11.40 0.14 7.25
N PHE A 62 -12.24 -0.30 8.19
CA PHE A 62 -12.00 -0.08 9.62
C PHE A 62 -10.75 -0.79 10.12
N ILE A 63 -10.60 -2.07 9.78
CA ILE A 63 -9.41 -2.87 10.12
C ILE A 63 -8.16 -2.23 9.54
N ALA A 64 -8.19 -1.84 8.27
CA ALA A 64 -7.08 -1.22 7.58
C ALA A 64 -6.65 0.11 8.20
N SER A 65 -7.61 0.94 8.58
CA SER A 65 -7.32 2.19 9.31
C SER A 65 -6.59 1.90 10.61
N ASN A 66 -7.04 0.91 11.41
CA ASN A 66 -6.35 0.52 12.62
C ASN A 66 -4.95 -0.04 12.34
N ALA A 67 -4.81 -0.89 11.31
CA ALA A 67 -3.53 -1.47 10.91
C ALA A 67 -2.52 -0.40 10.47
N ALA A 68 -2.93 0.59 9.66
CA ALA A 68 -2.09 1.70 9.24
C ALA A 68 -1.63 2.56 10.42
N GLN A 69 -2.53 2.84 11.37
CA GLN A 69 -2.19 3.56 12.60
C GLN A 69 -1.24 2.77 13.50
N ASN A 70 -1.41 1.46 13.59
CA ASN A 70 -0.50 0.58 14.34
C ASN A 70 0.89 0.56 13.68
N LEU A 71 0.94 0.45 12.36
CA LEU A 71 2.18 0.49 11.58
C LEU A 71 2.92 1.82 11.78
N GLN A 72 2.21 2.95 11.80
CA GLN A 72 2.78 4.25 12.13
C GLN A 72 3.42 4.25 13.52
N ARG A 73 2.74 3.71 14.54
CA ARG A 73 3.30 3.65 15.91
C ARG A 73 4.58 2.80 15.98
N ILE A 74 4.65 1.73 15.19
CA ILE A 74 5.83 0.84 15.15
C ILE A 74 7.00 1.50 14.40
N LYS A 75 6.72 2.16 13.26
CA LYS A 75 7.76 2.77 12.41
C LYS A 75 8.23 4.15 12.92
N GLY A 76 7.38 4.83 13.68
CA GLY A 76 7.63 6.15 14.26
C GLY A 76 6.61 7.19 13.80
N LEU A 77 6.30 8.14 14.70
CA LEU A 77 5.33 9.22 14.45
C LEU A 77 5.76 10.22 13.37
N THR A 78 6.98 10.07 12.82
CA THR A 78 7.47 10.85 11.70
C THR A 78 6.84 10.41 10.37
N HIS A 79 6.36 9.16 10.28
CA HIS A 79 5.59 8.71 9.13
C HIS A 79 4.17 9.27 9.18
N ARG A 80 3.65 9.72 8.03
CA ARG A 80 2.27 10.21 7.91
C ARG A 80 1.39 9.18 7.23
N VAL A 81 0.22 8.90 7.82
CA VAL A 81 -0.81 8.08 7.18
C VAL A 81 -1.60 8.94 6.20
N ILE A 82 -1.71 8.49 4.94
CA ILE A 82 -2.44 9.17 3.86
C ILE A 82 -3.47 8.19 3.31
N THR A 83 -4.76 8.52 3.42
CA THR A 83 -5.83 7.71 2.83
C THR A 83 -6.09 8.14 1.40
N ILE A 84 -6.26 7.15 0.51
CA ILE A 84 -6.49 7.33 -0.93
C ILE A 84 -7.64 6.42 -1.32
N ASP A 85 -8.69 6.98 -1.91
CA ASP A 85 -9.77 6.21 -2.49
C ASP A 85 -9.41 5.82 -3.94
N GLN A 86 -9.88 4.66 -4.39
CA GLN A 86 -9.70 4.21 -5.76
C GLN A 86 -10.27 5.22 -6.76
N GLY A 87 -9.44 5.63 -7.72
CA GLY A 87 -9.74 6.68 -8.69
C GLY A 87 -9.22 8.06 -8.30
N ASP A 88 -8.82 8.26 -7.04
CA ASP A 88 -8.23 9.50 -6.51
C ASP A 88 -6.71 9.32 -6.23
N GLU A 89 -6.06 8.40 -6.94
CA GLU A 89 -4.64 8.13 -6.76
C GLU A 89 -3.77 9.35 -7.09
N THR A 90 -3.06 9.85 -6.07
CA THR A 90 -2.09 10.93 -6.25
C THR A 90 -0.89 10.46 -7.06
N SER A 91 -0.25 11.38 -7.78
CA SER A 91 1.00 11.07 -8.51
C SER A 91 2.09 10.51 -7.61
N GLU A 92 2.13 10.93 -6.34
CA GLU A 92 3.10 10.41 -5.37
C GLU A 92 2.85 8.93 -5.04
N PHE A 93 1.59 8.54 -4.82
CA PHE A 93 1.23 7.13 -4.63
C PHE A 93 1.55 6.30 -5.88
N ILE A 94 1.18 6.80 -7.07
CA ILE A 94 1.46 6.14 -8.34
C ILE A 94 2.96 5.94 -8.55
N ASN A 95 3.78 6.94 -8.22
CA ASN A 95 5.24 6.82 -8.31
C ASN A 95 5.79 5.82 -7.29
N SER A 96 5.27 5.83 -6.05
CA SER A 96 5.69 4.90 -5.00
C SER A 96 5.39 3.46 -5.40
N ILE A 97 4.17 3.15 -5.86
CA ILE A 97 3.79 1.79 -6.28
C ILE A 97 4.47 1.35 -7.59
N SER A 98 4.60 2.22 -8.58
CA SER A 98 5.24 1.87 -9.87
C SER A 98 6.73 1.60 -9.72
N SER A 99 7.41 2.29 -8.80
CA SER A 99 8.81 2.00 -8.49
C SER A 99 9.05 0.66 -7.79
N MET A 100 8.00 0.04 -7.24
CA MET A 100 8.06 -1.34 -6.72
C MET A 100 7.92 -2.39 -7.82
N VAL A 101 7.31 -2.02 -8.95
CA VAL A 101 7.22 -2.88 -10.13
C VAL A 101 8.54 -2.78 -10.88
N ILE A 102 9.30 -3.88 -10.94
CA ILE A 102 10.54 -3.92 -11.71
C ILE A 102 10.19 -3.58 -13.18
N PRO A 103 10.82 -2.57 -13.82
CA PRO A 103 10.46 -2.11 -15.17
C PRO A 103 10.62 -3.14 -16.30
N ASP A 104 11.20 -4.32 -16.03
CA ASP A 104 11.57 -5.29 -17.06
C ASP A 104 10.39 -6.02 -17.74
N GLN A 105 9.14 -5.80 -17.30
CA GLN A 105 7.95 -6.38 -17.92
C GLN A 105 7.23 -5.43 -18.91
N PHE A 106 7.74 -4.21 -19.12
CA PHE A 106 7.24 -3.28 -20.16
C PHE A 106 8.20 -3.14 -21.35
N SER A 107 8.93 -4.20 -21.68
CA SER A 107 9.68 -4.32 -22.94
C SER A 107 9.21 -5.53 -23.75
N LYS A 108 8.04 -5.43 -24.40
CA LYS A 108 7.88 -5.35 -25.87
C LYS A 108 6.42 -5.38 -26.28
#